data_AF-A0A1S8X9B5-F1
#
_entry.id   AF-A0A1S8X9B5-F1
#
_cell.length_a   1.000
_cell.length_b   1.000
_cell.length_c   1.000
_cell.angle_alpha   90.00
_cell.angle_beta   90.00
_cell.angle_gamma   90.00
#
_symmetry.space_group_name_H-M   'P 1'
#
loop_
_entity.id
_entity.type
_entity.pdbx_description
1 polymer ?
#
loop_
_entity_poly.entity_id
_entity_poly.type
_entity_poly.pdbx_seq_one_letter_code
_entity_poly.pdbx_strand_id
1 'polypeptide(L)'
;MPPEVHQAIARLWQDSGVRSCFKRSREYQLNDSAAYFFNDLERIGAKDYIPTEQDVLRTRVRTTGIVEAHFTYRTLNFRLVDVGGQRSERRKWIHCFEDVDAILFVAALNEYDMGLAEEHSTVSHAAKLTNDYSLFD
;
A
#
# COMPACT_ATOMS: atom_id res chain seq x y z
N MET A 1 18.61 -13.97 -1.32
CA MET A 1 19.04 -12.83 -2.17
C MET A 1 20.50 -13.06 -2.56
N PRO A 2 20.94 -12.76 -3.80
CA PRO A 2 22.36 -12.82 -4.14
C PRO A 2 23.18 -11.90 -3.22
N PRO A 3 24.33 -12.33 -2.67
CA PRO A 3 25.12 -11.54 -1.74
C PRO A 3 25.55 -10.18 -2.30
N GLU A 4 25.88 -10.10 -3.60
CA GLU A 4 26.24 -8.82 -4.22
C GLU A 4 25.10 -7.80 -4.22
N VAL A 5 23.84 -8.26 -4.39
CA VAL A 5 22.66 -7.40 -4.37
C VAL A 5 22.38 -6.88 -2.96
N HIS A 6 22.47 -7.76 -1.96
CA HIS A 6 22.30 -7.39 -0.56
C HIS A 6 23.29 -6.31 -0.13
N GLN A 7 24.58 -6.51 -0.42
CA GLN A 7 25.63 -5.55 -0.11
C GLN A 7 25.46 -4.23 -0.87
N ALA A 8 25.03 -4.28 -2.13
CA ALA A 8 24.76 -3.07 -2.91
C ALA A 8 23.63 -2.24 -2.28
N ILE A 9 22.51 -2.88 -1.91
CA ILE A 9 21.39 -2.20 -1.26
C ILE A 9 21.82 -1.62 0.10
N ALA A 10 22.57 -2.39 0.90
CA ALA A 10 23.08 -1.94 2.20
C ALA A 10 23.94 -0.67 2.08
N ARG A 11 24.87 -0.66 1.11
CA ARG A 11 25.75 0.50 0.85
C ARG A 11 24.95 1.70 0.36
N LEU A 12 24.03 1.51 -0.57
CA LEU A 12 23.16 2.58 -1.05
C LEU A 12 22.30 3.16 0.08
N TRP A 13 21.78 2.34 0.99
CA TRP A 13 20.96 2.84 2.09
C TRP A 13 21.76 3.62 3.14
N GLN A 14 23.06 3.38 3.25
CA GLN A 14 23.97 4.15 4.11
C GLN A 14 24.46 5.44 3.46
N ASP A 15 24.33 5.58 2.13
CA ASP A 15 24.75 6.76 1.40
C ASP A 15 23.93 8.01 1.77
N SER A 16 24.62 9.13 1.98
CA SER A 16 23.99 10.39 2.40
C SER A 16 23.13 11.01 1.30
N GLY A 17 23.49 10.81 0.02
CA GLY A 17 22.72 11.24 -1.14
C GLY A 17 21.40 10.46 -1.24
N VAL A 18 21.44 9.14 -1.12
CA VAL A 18 20.26 8.28 -1.09
C VAL A 18 19.36 8.62 0.09
N ARG A 19 19.92 8.81 1.29
CA ARG A 19 19.14 9.24 2.47
C ARG A 19 18.50 10.61 2.28
N SER A 20 19.18 11.53 1.62
CA SER A 20 18.64 12.85 1.29
C SER A 20 17.51 12.77 0.25
N CYS A 21 17.66 11.91 -0.75
CA CYS A 21 16.60 11.60 -1.72
C CYS A 21 15.38 10.97 -1.03
N PHE A 22 15.60 10.02 -0.11
CA PHE A 22 14.53 9.36 0.65
C PHE A 22 13.71 10.36 1.49
N LYS A 23 14.34 11.38 2.09
CA LYS A 23 13.61 12.46 2.81
C LYS A 23 12.66 13.27 1.92
N ARG A 24 12.86 13.21 0.60
CA ARG A 24 12.03 13.85 -0.42
C ARG A 24 11.10 12.84 -1.10
N SER A 25 10.83 11.70 -0.47
CA SER A 25 10.05 10.60 -1.07
C SER A 25 8.67 11.02 -1.56
N ARG A 26 8.04 12.05 -0.98
CA ARG A 26 6.77 12.61 -1.46
C ARG A 26 6.79 13.11 -2.92
N GLU A 27 7.98 13.43 -3.45
CA GLU A 27 8.15 13.98 -4.79
C GLU A 27 8.12 12.89 -5.88
N TYR A 28 8.13 11.62 -5.50
CA TYR A 28 8.11 10.48 -6.41
C TYR A 28 7.36 9.29 -5.80
N GLN A 29 7.17 8.22 -6.56
CA GLN A 29 6.46 7.04 -6.07
C GLN A 29 7.43 6.13 -5.31
N LEU A 30 7.36 6.16 -3.99
CA LEU A 30 8.10 5.26 -3.11
C LEU A 30 7.11 4.51 -2.21
N ASN A 31 7.42 3.25 -1.88
CA ASN A 31 6.62 2.47 -0.95
C ASN A 31 6.84 2.97 0.50
N ASP A 32 5.77 3.26 1.23
CA ASP A 32 5.78 3.66 2.65
C ASP A 32 6.59 2.70 3.54
N SER A 33 6.60 1.41 3.22
CA SER A 33 7.35 0.38 3.94
C SER A 33 8.85 0.32 3.57
N ALA A 34 9.34 1.16 2.65
CA ALA A 34 10.72 1.12 2.19
C ALA A 34 11.73 1.24 3.34
N ALA A 35 11.55 2.21 4.24
CA ALA A 35 12.44 2.37 5.40
C ALA A 35 12.40 1.15 6.33
N TYR A 36 11.23 0.54 6.54
CA TYR A 36 11.10 -0.66 7.37
C TYR A 36 11.98 -1.78 6.83
N PHE A 37 11.88 -2.10 5.54
CA PHE A 37 12.67 -3.17 4.94
C PHE A 37 14.15 -2.84 4.83
N PHE A 38 14.51 -1.59 4.48
CA PHE A 38 15.92 -1.22 4.34
C PHE A 38 16.65 -1.09 5.68
N ASN A 39 15.96 -0.74 6.77
CA ASN A 39 16.57 -0.72 8.09
C ASN A 39 16.84 -2.13 8.64
N ASP A 40 16.05 -3.13 8.23
CA ASP A 40 16.18 -4.54 8.66
C ASP A 40 16.80 -5.45 7.57
N LEU A 41 17.60 -4.87 6.66
CA LEU A 41 18.08 -5.58 5.47
C LEU A 41 18.90 -6.84 5.80
N GLU A 42 19.63 -6.87 6.92
CA GLU A 42 20.36 -8.06 7.38
C GLU A 42 19.42 -9.23 7.65
N ARG A 43 18.32 -8.97 8.38
CA ARG A 43 17.31 -9.97 8.72
C ARG A 43 16.59 -10.47 7.47
N ILE A 44 16.19 -9.56 6.58
CA ILE A 44 15.43 -9.86 5.36
C ILE A 44 16.31 -10.52 4.29
N GLY A 45 17.60 -10.21 4.29
CA GLY A 45 18.59 -10.77 3.36
C GLY A 45 19.14 -12.15 3.75
N ALA A 46 18.89 -12.59 4.99
CA ALA A 46 19.39 -13.84 5.53
C ALA A 46 18.93 -15.06 4.70
N LYS A 47 19.76 -16.10 4.66
CA LYS A 47 19.50 -17.31 3.85
C LYS A 47 18.27 -18.09 4.34
N ASP A 48 18.03 -18.04 5.64
CA ASP A 48 16.96 -18.68 6.39
C ASP A 48 15.88 -17.69 6.83
N TYR A 49 15.78 -16.54 6.14
CA TYR A 49 14.75 -15.55 6.42
C TYR A 49 13.35 -16.15 6.30
N ILE A 50 12.58 -16.04 7.39
CA ILE A 50 11.16 -16.32 7.45
C ILE A 50 10.44 -15.00 7.72
N PRO A 51 9.51 -14.56 6.84
CA PRO A 51 8.75 -13.34 7.06
C PRO A 51 7.96 -13.39 8.37
N THR A 52 8.06 -12.32 9.13
CA THR A 52 7.19 -12.08 10.30
C THR A 52 5.82 -11.61 9.84
N GLU A 53 4.82 -11.69 10.71
CA GLU A 53 3.50 -11.10 10.45
C GLU A 53 3.61 -9.61 10.10
N GLN A 54 4.56 -8.90 10.72
CA GLN A 54 4.80 -7.48 10.44
C GLN A 54 5.38 -7.25 9.04
N ASP A 55 6.24 -8.14 8.55
CA ASP A 55 6.74 -8.10 7.18
C ASP A 55 5.59 -8.33 6.19
N VAL A 56 4.72 -9.31 6.47
CA VAL A 56 3.54 -9.62 5.64
C VAL A 56 2.61 -8.42 5.58
N LEU A 57 2.25 -7.83 6.73
CA LEU A 57 1.38 -6.65 6.80
C LEU A 57 1.96 -5.41 6.10
N ARG A 58 3.30 -5.26 6.09
CA ARG A 58 3.99 -4.14 5.42
C ARG A 58 4.29 -4.40 3.95
N THR A 59 4.13 -5.62 3.47
CA THR A 59 4.37 -5.95 2.08
C THR A 59 3.23 -5.41 1.22
N ARG A 60 3.57 -4.58 0.24
CA ARG A 60 2.59 -4.04 -0.70
C ARG A 60 2.34 -5.06 -1.82
N VAL A 61 1.27 -5.84 -1.67
CA VAL A 61 0.72 -6.67 -2.73
C VAL A 61 -0.52 -5.97 -3.28
N ARG A 62 -0.60 -5.81 -4.60
CA ARG A 62 -1.78 -5.22 -5.23
C ARG A 62 -2.92 -6.24 -5.13
N THR A 63 -4.02 -5.88 -4.45
CA THR A 63 -5.26 -6.66 -4.54
C THR A 63 -5.79 -6.57 -5.97
N THR A 64 -5.99 -7.72 -6.58
CA THR A 64 -6.61 -7.86 -7.91
C THR A 64 -7.82 -8.76 -7.78
N GLY A 65 -8.96 -8.33 -8.34
CA GLY A 65 -10.21 -9.06 -8.18
C GLY A 65 -10.89 -8.79 -6.85
N ILE A 66 -11.69 -9.76 -6.41
CA ILE A 66 -12.51 -9.73 -5.20
C ILE A 66 -12.00 -10.84 -4.30
N VAL A 67 -11.66 -10.50 -3.05
CA VAL A 67 -11.22 -11.45 -2.03
C VAL A 67 -12.23 -11.42 -0.90
N GLU A 68 -12.71 -12.59 -0.50
CA GLU A 68 -13.64 -12.71 0.62
C GLU A 68 -12.98 -13.43 1.79
N ALA A 69 -13.21 -12.91 3.00
CA ALA A 69 -12.80 -13.53 4.24
C ALA A 69 -14.03 -13.74 5.13
N HIS A 70 -14.21 -14.96 5.62
CA HIS A 70 -15.27 -15.30 6.55
C HIS A 70 -14.67 -15.52 7.94
N PHE A 71 -15.22 -14.84 8.94
CA PHE A 71 -14.80 -15.04 10.33
C PHE A 71 -15.95 -14.82 11.29
N THR A 72 -15.88 -15.47 12.45
CA THR A 72 -16.86 -15.31 13.52
C THR A 72 -16.24 -14.48 14.63
N TYR A 73 -16.94 -13.43 15.05
CA TYR A 73 -16.57 -12.67 16.24
C TYR A 73 -17.75 -12.70 17.22
N ARG A 74 -17.51 -13.28 18.40
CA ARG A 74 -18.55 -13.64 19.37
C ARG A 74 -19.58 -14.59 18.73
N THR A 75 -20.83 -14.16 18.57
CA THR A 75 -21.91 -14.95 17.96
C THR A 75 -22.28 -14.44 16.56
N LEU A 76 -21.54 -13.46 16.03
CA LEU A 76 -21.80 -12.85 14.74
C LEU A 76 -20.84 -13.43 13.70
N ASN A 77 -21.38 -13.80 12.55
CA ASN A 77 -20.61 -14.23 11.39
C ASN A 77 -20.42 -13.03 10.46
N PHE A 78 -19.17 -12.75 10.13
CA PHE A 78 -18.79 -11.66 9.23
C PHE A 78 -18.33 -12.25 7.90
N ARG A 79 -18.76 -11.61 6.81
CA ARG A 79 -18.20 -11.75 5.47
C ARG A 79 -17.55 -10.42 5.14
N LEU A 80 -16.22 -10.38 5.13
CA LEU A 80 -15.44 -9.22 4.72
C LEU A 80 -15.07 -9.38 3.25
N VAL A 81 -15.47 -8.42 2.42
CA VAL A 81 -15.16 -8.39 1.00
C VAL A 81 -14.14 -7.29 0.75
N ASP A 82 -12.92 -7.66 0.34
CA ASP A 82 -11.87 -6.74 -0.10
C ASP A 82 -11.84 -6.70 -1.63
N VAL A 83 -12.03 -5.51 -2.20
CA VAL A 83 -12.01 -5.28 -3.64
C VAL A 83 -10.93 -4.25 -3.93
N GLY A 84 -10.10 -4.53 -4.94
CA GLY A 84 -9.03 -3.61 -5.34
C GLY A 84 -9.56 -2.18 -5.56
N GLY A 85 -8.87 -1.18 -4.99
CA GLY A 85 -9.23 0.24 -5.11
C GLY A 85 -8.63 0.99 -6.31
N GLN A 86 -7.71 0.35 -7.03
CA GLN A 86 -7.10 0.89 -8.26
C GLN A 86 -8.16 1.14 -9.34
N ARG A 87 -7.95 2.14 -10.22
CA ARG A 87 -8.98 2.53 -11.22
C ARG A 87 -9.42 1.38 -12.12
N SER A 88 -8.52 0.45 -12.45
CA SER A 88 -8.84 -0.74 -13.24
C SER A 88 -9.79 -1.72 -12.54
N GLU A 89 -9.79 -1.73 -11.21
CA GLU A 89 -10.54 -2.66 -10.37
C GLU A 89 -11.91 -2.09 -9.94
N ARG A 90 -12.09 -0.76 -9.94
CA ARG A 90 -13.32 -0.09 -9.48
C ARG A 90 -14.60 -0.56 -10.17
N ARG A 91 -14.53 -0.99 -11.44
CA ARG A 91 -15.71 -1.54 -12.15
C ARG A 91 -16.26 -2.82 -11.49
N LYS A 92 -15.45 -3.53 -10.70
CA LYS A 92 -15.85 -4.76 -10.00
C LYS A 92 -16.66 -4.48 -8.73
N TRP A 93 -16.60 -3.26 -8.20
CA TRP A 93 -17.25 -2.90 -6.95
C TRP A 93 -18.77 -3.14 -7.00
N ILE A 94 -19.41 -2.92 -8.14
CA ILE A 94 -20.85 -3.15 -8.32
C ILE A 94 -21.27 -4.61 -8.04
N HIS A 95 -20.36 -5.57 -8.18
CA HIS A 95 -20.64 -6.99 -7.90
C HIS A 95 -20.57 -7.34 -6.41
N CYS A 96 -20.11 -6.41 -5.57
CA CYS A 96 -19.87 -6.63 -4.13
C CYS A 96 -20.83 -5.84 -3.23
N PHE A 97 -21.71 -5.03 -3.81
CA PHE A 97 -22.63 -4.15 -3.06
C PHE A 97 -24.02 -4.75 -2.81
N GLU A 98 -24.26 -6.00 -3.19
CA GLU A 98 -25.50 -6.70 -2.86
C GLU A 98 -25.43 -7.24 -1.43
N ASP A 99 -26.46 -6.96 -0.63
CA ASP A 99 -26.60 -7.37 0.78
C ASP A 99 -25.41 -6.99 1.68
N VAL A 100 -24.96 -5.73 1.57
CA VAL A 100 -23.89 -5.17 2.43
C VAL A 100 -24.50 -4.45 3.64
N ASP A 101 -24.14 -4.91 4.84
CA ASP A 101 -24.58 -4.28 6.10
C ASP A 101 -23.85 -2.95 6.38
N ALA A 102 -22.57 -2.85 6.00
CA ALA A 102 -21.73 -1.69 6.27
C ALA A 102 -20.57 -1.56 5.27
N ILE A 103 -20.16 -0.32 5.00
CA ILE A 103 -19.00 0.00 4.17
C ILE A 103 -17.89 0.58 5.07
N LEU A 104 -16.70 -0.02 4.99
CA LEU A 104 -15.50 0.53 5.61
C LEU A 104 -14.69 1.31 4.55
N PHE A 105 -14.80 2.63 4.56
CA PHE A 105 -14.01 3.50 3.69
C PHE A 105 -12.67 3.85 4.35
N VAL A 106 -11.57 3.50 3.70
CA VAL A 106 -10.20 3.74 4.20
C VAL A 106 -9.52 4.82 3.37
N ALA A 107 -9.03 5.87 4.04
CA ALA A 107 -8.31 6.97 3.41
C ALA A 107 -6.91 7.13 4.02
N ALA A 108 -5.90 7.23 3.16
CA ALA A 108 -4.52 7.43 3.59
C ALA A 108 -4.24 8.92 3.83
N LEU A 109 -4.20 9.32 5.11
CA LEU A 109 -4.02 10.74 5.50
C LEU A 109 -2.59 11.24 5.28
N ASN A 110 -1.61 10.33 5.31
CA ASN A 110 -0.19 10.65 5.12
C ASN A 110 0.17 10.93 3.65
N GLU A 111 -0.75 10.74 2.70
CA GLU A 111 -0.50 10.92 1.26
C GLU A 111 -0.99 12.27 0.73
N TYR A 112 -1.33 13.22 1.61
CA TYR A 112 -1.95 14.50 1.23
C TYR A 112 -1.12 15.33 0.22
N ASP A 113 0.22 15.25 0.29
CA ASP A 113 1.17 15.94 -0.58
C ASP A 113 1.77 15.04 -1.68
N MET A 114 1.23 13.83 -1.85
CA MET A 114 1.67 12.89 -2.88
C MET A 114 0.78 12.93 -4.14
N GLY A 115 1.40 12.73 -5.30
CA GLY A 115 0.70 12.53 -6.57
C GLY A 115 0.14 11.11 -6.71
N LEU A 116 -0.88 10.94 -7.54
CA LEU A 116 -1.44 9.63 -7.88
C LEU A 116 -0.50 8.85 -8.81
N ALA A 117 -0.17 7.60 -8.47
CA ALA A 117 0.70 6.74 -9.29
C ALA A 117 0.15 6.46 -10.70
N GLU A 118 -1.18 6.50 -10.86
CA GLU A 118 -1.88 6.24 -12.11
C GLU A 118 -1.94 7.46 -13.05
N GLU A 119 -1.36 8.60 -12.66
CA GLU A 119 -1.38 9.83 -13.45
C GLU A 119 0.01 10.34 -13.82
N HIS A 120 0.10 10.91 -15.02
CA HIS A 120 1.30 11.56 -15.54
C HIS A 120 1.48 13.02 -15.05
N SER A 121 0.52 13.56 -14.27
CA SER A 121 0.54 14.94 -13.78
C SER A 121 0.68 15.03 -12.26
N THR A 122 1.48 15.98 -11.78
CA THR A 122 1.87 16.21 -10.38
C THR A 122 0.79 16.89 -9.54
N VAL A 123 -0.49 16.60 -9.78
CA VAL A 123 -1.57 17.15 -8.94
C VAL A 123 -1.71 16.30 -7.68
N SER A 124 -1.59 16.92 -6.51
CA SER A 124 -1.66 16.24 -5.20
C SER A 124 -3.03 15.65 -4.90
N HIS A 125 -3.08 14.59 -4.07
CA HIS A 125 -4.32 13.95 -3.60
C HIS A 125 -5.32 14.94 -2.99
N ALA A 126 -4.85 15.88 -2.16
CA ALA A 126 -5.71 16.85 -1.48
C ALA A 126 -6.47 17.77 -2.45
N ALA A 127 -5.87 18.13 -3.59
CA ALA A 127 -6.51 18.98 -4.59
C ALA A 127 -7.65 18.26 -5.35
N LYS A 128 -7.72 16.93 -5.28
CA LYS A 128 -8.68 16.10 -6.03
C LYS A 128 -9.85 15.61 -5.21
N LEU A 129 -9.66 15.38 -3.90
CA LEU A 129 -10.78 15.06 -3.00
C LEU A 129 -11.89 16.13 -3.05
N THR A 130 -11.55 17.39 -3.34
CA THR A 130 -12.52 18.47 -3.57
C THR A 130 -13.36 18.32 -4.85
N ASN A 131 -12.94 17.53 -5.84
CA ASN A 131 -13.67 17.35 -7.11
C ASN A 131 -14.51 16.06 -7.16
N ASP A 132 -14.17 15.02 -6.40
CA ASP A 132 -14.85 13.71 -6.43
C ASP A 132 -16.18 13.66 -5.64
N TYR A 133 -16.53 14.70 -4.86
CA TYR A 133 -17.84 14.77 -4.17
C TYR A 133 -19.05 14.85 -5.12
N SER A 134 -18.82 15.10 -6.42
CA SER A 134 -19.87 15.12 -7.45
C SER A 134 -20.35 13.74 -7.92
N LEU A 135 -19.76 12.65 -7.43
CA LEU A 135 -20.12 11.27 -7.80
C LEU A 135 -21.16 10.62 -6.86
N PHE A 136 -21.55 11.31 -5.80
CA PHE A 136 -22.55 10.83 -4.82
C PHE A 136 -23.77 11.76 -4.68
N ASP A 137 -23.91 12.74 -5.58
CA ASP A 137 -25.11 13.57 -5.78
C ASP A 137 -25.88 13.14 -7.05
#